data_AF-A0A0J8JH62-F1
#
_entry.id   AF-A0A0J8JH62-F1
#
_cell.length_a   1.000
_cell.length_b   1.000
_cell.length_c   1.000
_cell.angle_alpha   90.00
_cell.angle_beta   90.00
_cell.angle_gamma   90.00
#
_symmetry.space_group_name_H-M   'P 1'
#
loop_
_entity.id
_entity.type
_entity.pdbx_description
1 polymer ?
#
loop_
_entity_poly.entity_id
_entity_poly.type
_entity_poly.pdbx_seq_one_letter_code
_entity_poly.pdbx_strand_id
1 'polypeptide(L)'
;MKISVGKLSAWFAIIGTIGIFSFIPWLIYKLITNNSSYDYLLFFSIVVGLLFTVIHYILSLFVKCPKCGNLLMIKGFKKTKSDIHDNGLEVAFLWFTNKVHCMHCGIKLDNNGI
;
A
#
# COMPACT_ATOMS: atom_id res chain seq x y z
N MET A 1 -11.47 7.02 -19.02
CA MET A 1 -11.33 6.11 -17.85
C MET A 1 -10.95 6.98 -16.65
N LYS A 2 -11.83 7.19 -15.66
CA LYS A 2 -11.46 7.96 -14.45
C LYS A 2 -10.59 7.08 -13.56
N ILE A 3 -9.32 7.43 -13.37
CA ILE A 3 -8.44 6.77 -12.41
C ILE A 3 -8.91 7.18 -11.02
N SER A 4 -9.37 6.21 -10.22
CA SER A 4 -9.69 6.46 -8.81
C SER A 4 -8.41 6.59 -8.01
N VAL A 5 -8.42 7.44 -6.99
CA VAL A 5 -7.29 7.63 -6.06
C VAL A 5 -6.88 6.31 -5.43
N GLY A 6 -7.84 5.40 -5.20
CA GLY A 6 -7.57 4.06 -4.69
C GLY A 6 -6.80 3.18 -5.64
N LYS A 7 -7.16 3.14 -6.93
CA LYS A 7 -6.40 2.36 -7.93
C LYS A 7 -4.96 2.86 -8.04
N LEU A 8 -4.76 4.18 -8.02
CA LEU A 8 -3.43 4.77 -8.03
C LEU A 8 -2.64 4.38 -6.77
N SER A 9 -3.29 4.43 -5.60
CA SER A 9 -2.69 4.02 -4.33
C SER A 9 -2.26 2.54 -4.34
N ALA A 10 -3.08 1.63 -4.88
CA ALA A 10 -2.73 0.22 -5.01
C ALA A 10 -1.50 0.00 -5.90
N TRP A 11 -1.41 0.70 -7.04
CA TRP A 11 -0.25 0.62 -7.92
C TRP A 11 1.03 1.05 -7.22
N PHE A 12 1.00 2.14 -6.46
CA PHE A 12 2.18 2.58 -5.70
C PHE A 12 2.55 1.61 -4.58
N ALA A 13 1.58 0.97 -3.93
CA ALA A 13 1.86 -0.11 -2.99
C ALA A 13 2.60 -1.28 -3.67
N ILE A 14 2.11 -1.73 -4.83
CA ILE A 14 2.71 -2.84 -5.59
C ILE A 14 4.13 -2.49 -6.04
N ILE A 15 4.32 -1.34 -6.69
CA ILE A 15 5.63 -0.90 -7.18
C ILE A 15 6.60 -0.68 -6.03
N GLY A 16 6.14 -0.05 -4.94
CA GLY A 16 6.93 0.13 -3.72
C GLY A 16 7.42 -1.18 -3.13
N THR A 17 6.52 -2.17 -3.05
CA THR A 17 6.83 -3.53 -2.57
C THR A 17 7.87 -4.20 -3.45
N ILE A 18 7.66 -4.21 -4.77
CA ILE A 18 8.61 -4.83 -5.70
C ILE A 18 9.99 -4.16 -5.60
N GLY A 19 10.03 -2.83 -5.53
CA GLY A 19 11.28 -2.06 -5.39
C GLY A 19 12.02 -2.42 -4.10
N ILE A 20 11.33 -2.47 -2.96
CA ILE A 20 11.92 -2.86 -1.68
C ILE A 20 12.39 -4.31 -1.72
N PHE A 21 11.53 -5.26 -2.09
CA PHE A 21 11.85 -6.70 -2.04
C PHE A 21 12.78 -7.20 -3.16
N SER A 22 13.14 -6.34 -4.12
CA SER A 22 14.16 -6.63 -5.13
C SER A 22 15.53 -6.98 -4.55
N PHE A 23 15.79 -6.63 -3.28
CA PHE A 23 17.04 -7.01 -2.59
C PHE A 23 17.20 -8.53 -2.44
N ILE A 24 16.12 -9.29 -2.30
CA ILE A 24 16.18 -10.75 -2.09
C ILE A 24 16.84 -11.45 -3.28
N PRO A 25 16.32 -11.33 -4.52
CA PRO A 25 16.97 -11.96 -5.68
C PRO A 25 18.37 -11.39 -5.93
N TRP A 26 18.62 -10.10 -5.62
CA TRP A 26 19.96 -9.52 -5.72
C TRP A 26 20.97 -10.19 -4.78
N LEU A 27 20.63 -10.35 -3.50
CA LEU A 27 21.53 -10.99 -2.52
C LEU A 27 21.85 -12.43 -2.93
N ILE A 28 20.86 -13.18 -3.42
CA ILE A 28 21.06 -14.54 -3.94
C ILE A 28 22.04 -14.52 -5.11
N TYR A 29 21.84 -13.63 -6.09
CA TYR A 29 22.75 -13.49 -7.23
C TYR A 29 24.17 -13.13 -6.80
N LYS A 30 24.32 -12.16 -5.90
CA LYS A 30 25.61 -11.70 -5.38
C LYS A 30 26.34 -12.81 -4.62
N LEU A 31 25.63 -13.61 -3.83
CA LEU A 31 26.22 -14.76 -3.13
C LEU A 31 26.77 -15.83 -4.09
N ILE A 32 26.09 -16.06 -5.21
CA ILE A 32 26.49 -17.10 -6.19
C ILE A 32 27.63 -16.61 -7.08
N THR A 33 27.58 -15.36 -7.53
CA THR A 33 28.47 -14.83 -8.58
C THR A 33 29.59 -13.95 -8.04
N ASN A 34 29.52 -13.55 -6.77
CA ASN A 34 30.38 -12.54 -6.15
C ASN A 34 30.45 -11.22 -6.94
N ASN A 35 29.42 -10.94 -7.74
CA ASN A 35 29.34 -9.80 -8.64
C ASN A 35 28.61 -8.64 -7.99
N SER A 36 29.18 -7.43 -8.07
CA SER A 36 28.65 -6.18 -7.51
C SER A 36 28.11 -5.20 -8.56
N SER A 37 28.09 -5.56 -9.84
CA SER A 37 27.73 -4.65 -10.95
C SER A 37 26.37 -3.97 -10.82
N TYR A 38 25.44 -4.54 -10.05
CA TYR A 38 24.09 -3.99 -9.89
C TYR A 38 23.81 -3.43 -8.49
N ASP A 39 24.82 -3.27 -7.63
CA ASP A 39 24.65 -2.70 -6.28
C ASP A 39 23.98 -1.31 -6.34
N TYR A 40 24.39 -0.45 -7.29
CA TYR A 40 23.78 0.86 -7.50
C TYR A 40 22.33 0.78 -7.98
N LEU A 41 22.01 -0.17 -8.88
CA LEU A 41 20.66 -0.38 -9.37
C LEU A 41 19.74 -0.87 -8.25
N LEU A 42 20.23 -1.77 -7.39
CA LEU A 42 19.49 -2.21 -6.22
C LEU A 42 19.25 -1.04 -5.27
N PHE A 43 20.30 -0.28 -4.93
CA PHE A 43 20.17 0.86 -4.03
C PHE A 43 19.12 1.85 -4.54
N PHE A 44 19.17 2.18 -5.83
CA PHE A 44 18.17 3.03 -6.47
C PHE A 44 16.77 2.43 -6.39
N SER A 45 16.62 1.12 -6.65
CA SER A 45 15.32 0.42 -6.58
C SER A 45 14.72 0.45 -5.17
N ILE A 46 15.55 0.31 -4.12
CA ILE A 46 15.11 0.40 -2.73
C ILE A 46 14.66 1.83 -2.40
N VAL A 47 15.44 2.85 -2.78
CA VAL A 47 15.10 4.26 -2.54
C VAL A 47 13.79 4.65 -3.25
N VAL A 48 13.64 4.26 -4.51
CA VAL A 48 12.42 4.46 -5.29
C VAL A 48 11.24 3.69 -4.67
N GLY A 49 11.49 2.46 -4.22
CA GLY A 49 10.49 1.64 -3.53
C GLY A 49 9.95 2.32 -2.27
N LEU A 50 10.85 2.84 -1.43
CA LEU A 50 10.49 3.60 -0.22
C LEU A 50 9.67 4.85 -0.55
N LEU A 51 10.07 5.62 -1.57
CA LEU A 51 9.31 6.78 -2.05
C LEU A 51 7.87 6.39 -2.44
N PHE A 52 7.70 5.31 -3.20
CA PHE A 52 6.37 4.82 -3.57
C PHE A 52 5.55 4.34 -2.37
N THR A 53 6.17 3.72 -1.37
CA THR A 53 5.49 3.35 -0.12
C THR A 53 5.01 4.59 0.65
N VAL A 54 5.80 5.66 0.70
CA VAL A 54 5.38 6.93 1.32
C VAL A 54 4.23 7.56 0.54
N ILE A 55 4.31 7.61 -0.79
CA ILE A 55 3.25 8.13 -1.64
C ILE A 55 1.96 7.31 -1.46
N HIS A 56 2.07 5.97 -1.42
CA HIS A 56 0.96 5.07 -1.13
C HIS A 56 0.31 5.40 0.23
N TYR A 57 1.12 5.55 1.28
CA TYR A 57 0.63 5.91 2.60
C TYR A 57 -0.16 7.23 2.57
N ILE A 58 0.38 8.28 1.95
CA ILE A 58 -0.31 9.57 1.83
C ILE A 58 -1.62 9.41 1.04
N LEU A 59 -1.61 8.71 -0.09
CA LEU A 59 -2.80 8.53 -0.92
C LEU A 59 -3.88 7.70 -0.22
N SER A 60 -3.48 6.70 0.57
CA SER A 60 -4.41 5.86 1.33
C SER A 60 -5.26 6.68 2.33
N LEU A 61 -4.76 7.83 2.81
CA LEU A 61 -5.52 8.77 3.64
C LEU A 61 -6.66 9.48 2.87
N PHE A 62 -6.54 9.60 1.55
CA PHE A 62 -7.50 10.30 0.68
C PHE A 62 -8.49 9.36 -0.02
N VAL A 63 -8.34 8.04 0.14
CA VAL A 63 -9.26 7.07 -0.46
C VAL A 63 -10.60 7.12 0.26
N LYS A 64 -11.67 7.29 -0.51
CA LYS A 64 -13.06 7.28 -0.02
C LYS A 64 -13.71 5.92 -0.23
N CYS A 65 -14.55 5.52 0.71
CA CYS A 65 -15.42 4.37 0.55
C CYS A 65 -16.54 4.70 -0.48
N PRO A 66 -16.76 3.87 -1.51
CA PRO A 66 -17.82 4.09 -2.49
C PRO A 66 -19.24 3.96 -1.91
N LYS A 67 -19.40 3.24 -0.79
CA LYS A 67 -20.71 3.05 -0.13
C LYS A 67 -21.09 4.19 0.81
N CYS A 68 -20.17 4.64 1.66
CA CYS A 68 -20.46 5.65 2.68
C CYS A 68 -19.84 7.02 2.39
N GLY A 69 -19.03 7.17 1.34
CA GLY A 69 -18.39 8.44 0.94
C GLY A 69 -17.26 8.93 1.86
N ASN A 70 -17.11 8.34 3.05
CA ASN A 70 -16.10 8.70 4.04
C ASN A 70 -14.70 8.19 3.66
N LEU A 71 -13.68 8.90 4.15
CA LEU A 71 -12.28 8.50 4.01
C LEU A 71 -12.00 7.21 4.80
N LEU A 72 -11.21 6.30 4.23
CA LEU A 72 -11.01 4.96 4.81
C LEU A 72 -10.21 4.95 6.10
N MET A 73 -9.20 5.82 6.20
CA MET A 73 -8.24 5.83 7.31
C MET A 73 -8.55 6.87 8.39
N ILE A 74 -9.47 7.80 8.15
CA ILE A 74 -9.82 8.83 9.13
C ILE A 74 -10.94 8.30 10.02
N LYS A 75 -10.61 7.92 11.25
CA LYS A 75 -11.59 7.64 12.31
C LYS A 75 -12.18 8.99 12.73
N GLY A 76 -13.36 9.34 12.21
CA GLY A 76 -14.11 10.49 12.75
C GLY A 76 -14.47 10.23 14.23
N PHE A 77 -14.85 11.27 14.97
CA PHE A 77 -15.28 11.18 16.38
C PHE A 77 -16.52 10.29 16.63
N LYS A 78 -17.11 9.70 15.58
CA LYS A 78 -18.32 8.86 15.68
C LYS A 78 -17.92 7.41 15.86
N LYS A 79 -18.31 6.83 17.01
CA LYS A 79 -18.11 5.44 17.41
C LYS A 79 -18.56 4.50 16.27
N THR A 80 -17.61 3.83 15.61
CA THR A 80 -17.89 2.90 14.53
C THR A 80 -18.45 1.60 15.11
N LYS A 81 -19.51 1.06 14.49
CA LYS A 81 -19.99 -0.30 14.75
C LYS A 81 -18.96 -1.24 14.13
N SER A 82 -18.01 -1.71 14.94
CA SER A 82 -17.30 -2.99 14.84
C SER A 82 -15.83 -2.86 15.27
N ASP A 83 -15.44 -3.79 16.14
CA ASP A 83 -14.12 -3.98 16.74
C ASP A 83 -13.09 -4.55 15.75
N ILE A 84 -13.12 -4.17 14.47
CA ILE A 84 -12.38 -4.90 13.43
C ILE A 84 -10.98 -4.32 13.19
N HIS A 85 -10.79 -3.00 13.18
CA HIS A 85 -9.46 -2.37 13.00
C HIS A 85 -9.36 -1.04 13.76
N ASP A 86 -8.34 -0.89 14.60
CA ASP A 86 -8.30 0.21 15.58
C ASP A 86 -7.47 1.42 15.11
N ASN A 87 -6.65 1.24 14.07
CA ASN A 87 -5.68 2.23 13.60
C ASN A 87 -5.69 2.37 12.07
N GLY A 88 -5.67 3.60 11.55
CA GLY A 88 -5.51 3.88 10.11
C GLY A 88 -4.30 3.17 9.49
N LEU A 89 -3.19 3.03 10.23
CA LEU A 89 -1.97 2.34 9.80
C LEU A 89 -2.22 0.85 9.48
N GLU A 90 -3.11 0.20 10.23
CA GLU A 90 -3.53 -1.17 9.95
C GLU A 90 -4.28 -1.26 8.61
N VAL A 91 -5.11 -0.26 8.31
CA VAL A 91 -5.79 -0.16 7.01
C VAL A 91 -4.80 0.04 5.86
N ALA A 92 -3.74 0.85 6.03
CA ALA A 92 -2.67 0.94 5.02
C ALA A 92 -2.00 -0.41 4.78
N PHE A 93 -1.72 -1.20 5.83
CA PHE A 93 -1.16 -2.54 5.66
C PHE A 93 -2.10 -3.52 4.96
N LEU A 94 -3.41 -3.40 5.18
CA LEU A 94 -4.41 -4.25 4.52
C LEU A 94 -4.47 -4.06 2.99
N TRP A 95 -3.92 -2.95 2.45
CA TRP A 95 -3.75 -2.79 1.01
C TRP A 95 -2.82 -3.83 0.40
N PHE A 96 -1.81 -4.28 1.14
CA PHE A 96 -0.90 -5.32 0.68
C PHE A 96 -1.51 -6.72 0.78
N THR A 97 -2.61 -6.90 1.50
CA THR A 97 -3.24 -8.22 1.74
C THR A 97 -4.56 -8.42 1.00
N ASN A 98 -5.01 -7.45 0.20
CA ASN A 98 -6.31 -7.47 -0.49
C ASN A 98 -7.51 -7.69 0.46
N LYS A 99 -7.37 -7.20 1.69
CA LYS A 99 -8.38 -7.26 2.75
C LYS A 99 -8.69 -5.85 3.26
N VAL A 100 -8.74 -4.87 2.37
CA VAL A 100 -9.08 -3.49 2.76
C VAL A 100 -10.56 -3.44 3.12
N HIS A 101 -10.86 -3.12 4.38
CA HIS A 101 -12.22 -2.90 4.87
C HIS A 101 -12.42 -1.43 5.22
N CYS A 102 -13.61 -0.90 4.95
CA CYS A 102 -13.96 0.44 5.42
C CYS A 102 -14.20 0.43 6.93
N MET A 103 -13.43 1.25 7.68
CA MET A 103 -13.60 1.39 9.13
C MET A 103 -15.00 1.90 9.54
N HIS A 104 -15.70 2.60 8.66
CA HIS A 104 -17.01 3.18 8.96
C HIS A 104 -18.18 2.21 8.77
N CYS A 105 -18.15 1.41 7.70
CA CYS A 105 -19.27 0.54 7.32
C CYS A 105 -18.92 -0.96 7.31
N GLY A 106 -17.68 -1.34 7.62
CA GLY A 106 -17.21 -2.73 7.69
C GLY A 106 -17.10 -3.45 6.33
N ILE A 107 -17.57 -2.83 5.25
CA ILE A 107 -17.59 -3.44 3.93
C ILE A 107 -16.17 -3.63 3.39
N LYS A 108 -15.92 -4.84 2.90
CA LYS A 108 -14.73 -5.15 2.11
C LYS A 108 -14.76 -4.35 0.83
N LEU A 109 -13.68 -3.64 0.55
CA LEU A 109 -13.48 -2.97 -0.72
C LEU A 109 -12.84 -3.96 -1.68
N ASP A 110 -13.46 -4.10 -2.83
CA ASP A 110 -12.90 -4.89 -3.90
C ASP A 110 -11.83 -4.06 -4.62
N ASN A 111 -10.72 -4.67 -5.04
CA ASN A 111 -9.63 -3.98 -5.75
C ASN A 111 -10.14 -3.28 -7.04
N ASN A 112 -11.23 -3.80 -7.61
CA ASN A 112 -11.90 -3.23 -8.78
C ASN A 112 -12.90 -2.11 -8.44
N GLY A 113 -13.33 -2.02 -7.18
CA GLY A 113 -14.40 -1.16 -6.67
C GLY A 113 -13.93 -0.02 -5.76
N ILE A 114 -12.64 0.32 -5.80
CA ILE A 114 -12.12 1.61 -5.30
C ILE A 114 -12.00 2.60 -6.46
#